data_AF-A0A6G1VQU9-F1
#
_entry.id   AF-A0A6G1VQU9-F1
#
_cell.length_a   1.000
_cell.length_b   1.000
_cell.length_c   1.000
_cell.angle_alpha   90.00
_cell.angle_beta   90.00
_cell.angle_gamma   90.00
#
_symmetry.space_group_name_H-M   'P 1'
#
loop_
_entity.id
_entity.type
_entity.pdbx_description
1 polymer ?
#
loop_
_entity_poly.entity_id
_entity_poly.type
_entity_poly.pdbx_seq_one_letter_code
_entity_poly.pdbx_strand_id
1 'polypeptide(L)'
;MAELLNPSADILKWRIIDNQTELGQIPFDSMISYISTIKNSLAAALQDTLSPKVFHSMVFTKNVNEELSNCSFGQTEFGSYIINVICPLGEYQYNLFDNDVEELPLYRKVNLKMMESLSVINRSVADDSNELDDFVGEGKVSVNFLDSITNIISVNEAARFDINVVRSKNVPFPNNAVSNVQVDHIINQKITDVANRYRPHEPQNVMKTVYGKIENMSGNANPEDRDMLTIKLVTIGDDNEKQHIVVILNNARYYGVVSDAFEHGRIVRVCGIYKTSGRKGIIDDGTITIAE
;
A
#
# COMPACT_ATOMS: atom_id res chain seq x y z
N MET A 1 -14.27 15.74 -22.32
CA MET A 1 -15.71 15.67 -21.91
C MET A 1 -15.89 15.58 -20.40
N ALA A 2 -15.08 14.80 -19.68
CA ALA A 2 -15.16 14.66 -18.22
C ALA A 2 -15.00 15.99 -17.45
N GLU A 3 -14.15 16.90 -17.92
CA GLU A 3 -13.92 18.23 -17.31
C GLU A 3 -15.18 19.12 -17.32
N LEU A 4 -15.97 19.06 -18.39
CA LEU A 4 -17.21 19.83 -18.51
C LEU A 4 -18.31 19.29 -17.60
N LEU A 5 -18.31 17.97 -17.36
CA LEU A 5 -19.31 17.30 -16.53
C LEU A 5 -18.97 17.38 -15.03
N ASN A 6 -17.69 17.58 -14.68
CA ASN A 6 -17.22 17.60 -13.29
C ASN A 6 -16.43 18.89 -13.01
N PRO A 7 -17.06 20.07 -13.08
CA PRO A 7 -16.37 21.36 -12.97
C PRO A 7 -15.74 21.60 -11.59
N SER A 8 -16.25 20.92 -10.54
CA SER A 8 -15.76 21.02 -9.16
C SER A 8 -14.92 19.81 -8.74
N ALA A 9 -14.23 19.18 -9.69
CA ALA A 9 -13.31 18.08 -9.43
C ALA A 9 -11.97 18.31 -10.12
N ASP A 10 -10.90 17.81 -9.51
CA ASP A 10 -9.67 17.56 -10.25
C ASP A 10 -9.78 16.20 -10.94
N ILE A 11 -9.21 16.09 -12.15
CA ILE A 11 -9.26 14.84 -12.93
C ILE A 11 -7.83 14.36 -13.15
N LEU A 12 -7.48 13.21 -12.54
CA LEU A 12 -6.24 12.52 -12.82
C LEU A 12 -6.42 11.63 -14.04
N LYS A 13 -5.67 11.91 -15.11
CA LYS A 13 -5.67 11.14 -16.35
C LYS A 13 -4.45 10.24 -16.38
N TRP A 14 -4.68 8.93 -16.39
CA TRP A 14 -3.63 7.91 -16.47
C TRP A 14 -3.63 7.29 -17.86
N ARG A 15 -2.72 7.72 -18.73
CA ARG A 15 -2.58 7.16 -20.07
C ARG A 15 -1.61 5.98 -20.04
N ILE A 16 -2.09 4.81 -20.43
CA ILE A 16 -1.30 3.59 -20.58
C ILE A 16 -0.78 3.53 -22.02
N ILE A 17 0.53 3.33 -22.19
CA ILE A 17 1.20 3.25 -23.48
C ILE A 17 2.01 1.95 -23.52
N ASP A 18 1.59 1.01 -24.37
CA ASP A 18 2.25 -0.25 -24.70
C ASP A 18 1.84 -0.74 -26.10
N ASN A 19 2.46 -1.84 -26.58
CA ASN A 19 2.21 -2.36 -27.93
C ASN A 19 0.74 -2.78 -28.18
N GLN A 20 -0.02 -3.16 -27.15
CA GLN A 20 -1.40 -3.61 -27.32
C GLN A 20 -2.36 -2.42 -27.34
N THR A 21 -2.09 -1.43 -26.48
CA THR A 21 -2.86 -0.19 -26.40
C THR A 21 -2.72 0.65 -27.66
N GLU A 22 -1.57 0.60 -28.36
CA GLU A 22 -1.39 1.18 -29.70
C GLU A 22 -2.29 0.53 -30.76
N LEU A 23 -2.59 -0.76 -30.63
CA LEU A 23 -3.51 -1.50 -31.50
C LEU A 23 -4.98 -1.32 -31.08
N GLY A 24 -5.24 -0.44 -30.12
CA GLY A 24 -6.58 -0.21 -29.61
C GLY A 24 -7.09 -1.37 -28.75
N GLN A 25 -6.23 -2.13 -28.08
CA GLN A 25 -6.61 -3.26 -27.20
C GLN A 25 -5.96 -3.17 -25.81
N ILE A 26 -6.64 -3.67 -24.76
CA ILE A 26 -6.04 -3.93 -23.44
C ILE A 26 -6.57 -5.26 -22.89
N PRO A 27 -5.72 -6.15 -22.34
CA PRO A 27 -6.20 -7.38 -21.73
C PRO A 27 -7.06 -7.11 -20.50
N PHE A 28 -8.05 -7.97 -20.26
CA PHE A 28 -8.94 -7.85 -19.10
C PHE A 28 -8.18 -7.88 -17.76
N ASP A 29 -7.29 -8.85 -17.58
CA ASP A 29 -6.53 -8.99 -16.33
C ASP A 29 -5.60 -7.80 -16.09
N SER A 30 -4.97 -7.28 -17.15
CA SER A 30 -4.17 -6.06 -17.09
C SER A 30 -5.04 -4.86 -16.69
N MET A 31 -6.22 -4.68 -17.29
CA MET A 31 -7.13 -3.59 -16.94
C MET A 31 -7.58 -3.64 -15.48
N ILE A 32 -7.99 -4.82 -14.99
CA ILE A 32 -8.36 -5.03 -13.58
C ILE A 32 -7.19 -4.67 -12.67
N SER A 33 -5.98 -5.11 -13.03
CA SER A 33 -4.77 -4.83 -12.26
C SER A 33 -4.45 -3.34 -12.24
N TYR A 34 -4.49 -2.65 -13.38
CA TYR A 34 -4.27 -1.20 -13.45
C TYR A 34 -5.28 -0.43 -12.60
N ILE A 35 -6.56 -0.77 -12.69
CA ILE A 35 -7.63 -0.15 -11.88
C ILE A 35 -7.32 -0.31 -10.40
N SER A 36 -6.99 -1.53 -9.97
CA SER A 36 -6.67 -1.85 -8.57
C SER A 36 -5.45 -1.06 -8.08
N THR A 37 -4.38 -1.04 -8.88
CA THR A 37 -3.14 -0.37 -8.47
C THR A 37 -3.25 1.15 -8.48
N ILE A 38 -3.95 1.75 -9.45
CA ILE A 38 -4.22 3.20 -9.47
C ILE A 38 -4.98 3.62 -8.20
N LYS A 39 -6.01 2.83 -7.80
CA LYS A 39 -6.73 3.06 -6.55
C LYS A 39 -5.78 3.01 -5.34
N ASN A 40 -4.91 2.01 -5.27
CA ASN A 40 -3.96 1.86 -4.17
C ASN A 40 -2.92 3.00 -4.11
N SER A 41 -2.46 3.51 -5.26
CA SER A 41 -1.56 4.68 -5.31
C SER A 41 -2.23 5.94 -4.79
N LEU A 42 -3.49 6.19 -5.16
CA LEU A 42 -4.24 7.31 -4.63
C LEU A 42 -4.50 7.15 -3.12
N ALA A 43 -4.78 5.93 -2.67
CA ALA A 43 -4.98 5.61 -1.25
C ALA A 43 -3.71 5.89 -0.42
N ALA A 44 -2.54 5.49 -0.92
CA ALA A 44 -1.26 5.77 -0.28
C ALA A 44 -1.00 7.28 -0.21
N ALA A 45 -1.20 8.02 -1.31
CA ALA A 45 -1.04 9.48 -1.31
C ALA A 45 -2.00 10.19 -0.35
N LEU A 46 -3.24 9.69 -0.22
CA LEU A 46 -4.20 10.20 0.76
C LEU A 46 -3.72 9.96 2.20
N GLN A 47 -3.22 8.76 2.48
CA GLN A 47 -2.67 8.40 3.79
C GLN A 47 -1.45 9.29 4.16
N ASP A 48 -0.53 9.48 3.22
CA ASP A 48 0.65 10.36 3.35
C ASP A 48 0.23 11.81 3.62
N THR A 49 -0.89 12.26 3.03
CA THR A 49 -1.43 13.61 3.22
C THR A 49 -2.09 13.78 4.59
N LEU A 50 -2.86 12.79 5.05
CA LEU A 50 -3.61 12.87 6.30
C LEU A 50 -2.74 12.64 7.55
N SER A 51 -1.74 11.77 7.46
CA SER A 51 -0.89 11.40 8.60
C SER A 51 0.53 11.10 8.12
N PRO A 52 1.36 12.09 7.76
CA PRO A 52 2.70 11.87 7.20
C PRO A 52 3.57 10.92 8.05
N LYS A 53 4.02 9.82 7.46
CA LYS A 53 4.92 8.83 8.08
C LYS A 53 5.80 8.17 7.02
N VAL A 54 6.97 7.70 7.42
CA VAL A 54 7.89 6.93 6.56
C VAL A 54 7.24 5.62 6.07
N PHE A 55 6.45 4.97 6.92
CA PHE A 55 5.76 3.72 6.63
C PHE A 55 4.39 3.69 7.28
N HIS A 56 3.38 3.24 6.53
CA HIS A 56 2.03 2.95 7.00
C HIS A 56 1.82 1.44 7.11
N SER A 57 1.08 0.98 8.12
CA SER A 57 0.59 -0.40 8.11
C SER A 57 -0.21 -0.66 6.82
N MET A 58 -0.15 -1.89 6.28
CA MET A 58 -0.75 -2.26 4.98
C MET A 58 -2.28 -2.11 4.91
N VAL A 59 -2.89 -1.66 6.00
CA VAL A 59 -4.32 -1.55 6.22
C VAL A 59 -4.70 -0.10 6.03
N PHE A 60 -5.43 0.19 4.96
CA PHE A 60 -6.07 1.49 4.82
C PHE A 60 -7.04 1.67 5.98
N THR A 61 -6.89 2.76 6.72
CA THR A 61 -7.79 3.06 7.84
C THR A 61 -9.22 3.19 7.34
N LYS A 62 -10.20 2.99 8.22
CA LYS A 62 -11.61 3.18 7.90
C LYS A 62 -11.86 4.54 7.25
N ASN A 63 -11.24 5.61 7.78
CA ASN A 63 -11.33 6.96 7.24
C ASN A 63 -10.79 7.07 5.81
N VAL A 64 -9.66 6.41 5.48
CA VAL A 64 -9.11 6.42 4.11
C VAL A 64 -10.06 5.74 3.13
N ASN A 65 -10.67 4.62 3.52
CA ASN A 65 -11.65 3.93 2.68
C ASN A 65 -12.95 4.74 2.51
N GLU A 66 -13.43 5.39 3.56
CA GLU A 66 -14.59 6.28 3.51
C GLU A 66 -14.34 7.47 2.57
N GLU A 67 -13.19 8.14 2.69
CA GLU A 67 -12.82 9.21 1.78
C GLU A 67 -12.72 8.71 0.34
N LEU A 68 -11.95 7.65 0.05
CA LEU A 68 -11.80 7.11 -1.30
C LEU A 68 -13.12 6.75 -2.00
N SER A 69 -14.18 6.45 -1.24
CA SER A 69 -15.51 6.17 -1.82
C SER A 69 -16.13 7.38 -2.55
N ASN A 70 -15.61 8.59 -2.31
CA ASN A 70 -15.99 9.81 -3.01
C ASN A 70 -15.33 9.95 -4.39
N CYS A 71 -14.22 9.24 -4.65
CA CYS A 71 -13.58 9.22 -5.96
C CYS A 71 -14.26 8.22 -6.90
N SER A 72 -14.24 8.52 -8.20
CA SER A 72 -14.84 7.65 -9.22
C SER A 72 -14.02 7.61 -10.50
N PHE A 73 -14.18 6.54 -11.27
CA PHE A 73 -13.65 6.48 -12.64
C PHE A 73 -14.61 7.17 -13.60
N GLY A 74 -14.08 8.09 -14.42
CA GLY A 74 -14.78 8.73 -15.53
C GLY A 74 -14.71 7.94 -16.84
N GLN A 75 -15.48 8.36 -17.84
CA GLN A 75 -15.46 7.73 -19.17
C GLN A 75 -14.09 7.86 -19.85
N THR A 76 -13.66 6.81 -20.55
CA THR A 76 -12.41 6.78 -21.34
C THR A 76 -12.63 7.37 -22.74
N GLU A 77 -11.58 7.91 -23.36
CA GLU A 77 -11.64 8.50 -24.71
C GLU A 77 -11.33 7.46 -25.79
N PHE A 78 -11.90 7.61 -26.99
CA PHE A 78 -11.71 6.64 -28.08
C PHE A 78 -10.25 6.57 -28.55
N GLY A 79 -9.71 5.36 -28.68
CA GLY A 79 -8.31 5.12 -29.11
C GLY A 79 -7.24 5.43 -28.06
N SER A 80 -7.64 5.81 -26.84
CA SER A 80 -6.71 6.14 -25.76
C SER A 80 -7.05 5.31 -24.53
N TYR A 81 -6.11 4.49 -24.06
CA TYR A 81 -6.24 3.77 -22.78
C TYR A 81 -5.97 4.72 -21.62
N ILE A 82 -6.86 5.70 -21.47
CA ILE A 82 -6.80 6.71 -20.43
C ILE A 82 -7.83 6.37 -19.37
N ILE A 83 -7.36 6.13 -18.16
CA ILE A 83 -8.20 5.99 -16.97
C ILE A 83 -8.32 7.38 -16.34
N ASN A 84 -9.55 7.91 -16.33
CA ASN A 84 -9.85 9.19 -15.70
C ASN A 84 -10.31 8.94 -14.26
N VAL A 85 -9.60 9.47 -13.26
CA VAL A 85 -10.01 9.43 -11.85
C VAL A 85 -10.52 10.81 -11.46
N ILE A 86 -11.78 10.90 -11.07
CA ILE A 86 -12.46 12.13 -10.66
C ILE A 86 -12.27 12.26 -9.14
N CYS A 87 -11.51 13.27 -8.73
CA CYS A 87 -11.23 13.59 -7.32
C CYS A 87 -12.05 14.84 -6.94
N PRO A 88 -13.17 14.70 -6.20
CA PRO A 88 -14.06 15.82 -5.90
C PRO A 88 -13.39 16.85 -4.99
N LEU A 89 -13.62 18.15 -5.22
CA LEU A 89 -13.03 19.21 -4.40
C LEU A 89 -13.98 19.77 -3.32
N GLY A 90 -15.22 19.29 -3.27
CA GLY A 90 -16.25 19.82 -2.37
C GLY A 90 -16.61 21.28 -2.66
N GLU A 91 -17.26 21.93 -1.71
CA GLU A 91 -17.54 23.37 -1.76
C GLU A 91 -16.34 24.15 -1.22
N TYR A 92 -15.52 24.68 -2.12
CA TYR A 92 -14.41 25.55 -1.75
C TYR A 92 -14.86 27.02 -1.77
N GLN A 93 -14.68 27.72 -0.66
CA GLN A 93 -14.92 29.17 -0.57
C GLN A 93 -13.58 29.89 -0.69
N TYR A 94 -13.50 30.85 -1.62
CA TYR A 94 -12.31 31.70 -1.76
C TYR A 94 -12.18 32.61 -0.55
N ASN A 95 -11.12 32.44 0.23
CA ASN A 95 -10.63 33.51 1.08
C ASN A 95 -9.92 34.54 0.19
N LEU A 96 -10.53 35.71 0.02
CA LEU A 96 -10.07 36.80 -0.86
C LEU A 96 -8.66 37.34 -0.51
N PHE A 97 -8.08 36.92 0.62
CA PHE A 97 -6.89 37.54 1.21
C PHE A 97 -5.76 36.57 1.59
N ASP A 98 -5.95 35.26 1.54
CA ASP A 98 -4.88 34.29 1.82
C ASP A 98 -4.89 33.14 0.80
N ASN A 99 -3.73 32.88 0.18
CA ASN A 99 -3.50 31.77 -0.76
C ASN A 99 -2.64 30.68 -0.11
N ASP A 100 -2.88 30.38 1.16
CA ASP A 100 -2.10 29.37 1.86
C ASP A 100 -2.50 27.95 1.42
N VAL A 101 -1.49 27.13 1.14
CA VAL A 101 -1.64 25.75 0.68
C VAL A 101 -2.37 24.88 1.73
N GLU A 102 -2.33 25.27 3.00
CA GLU A 102 -2.99 24.57 4.10
C GLU A 102 -4.53 24.56 3.98
N GLU A 103 -5.12 25.57 3.35
CA GLU A 103 -6.59 25.72 3.20
C GLU A 103 -7.16 25.01 1.97
N LEU A 104 -6.33 24.39 1.12
CA LEU A 104 -6.83 23.73 -0.09
C LEU A 104 -7.77 22.54 0.25
N PRO A 105 -8.70 22.18 -0.65
CA PRO A 105 -9.49 20.95 -0.49
C PRO A 105 -8.59 19.72 -0.33
N LEU A 106 -9.06 18.72 0.42
CA LEU A 106 -8.28 17.50 0.70
C LEU A 106 -7.72 16.88 -0.59
N TYR A 107 -8.57 16.63 -1.58
CA TYR A 107 -8.12 16.02 -2.84
C TYR A 107 -7.18 16.90 -3.66
N ARG A 108 -7.25 18.23 -3.52
CA ARG A 108 -6.25 19.12 -4.11
C ARG A 108 -4.87 18.88 -3.49
N LYS A 109 -4.81 18.78 -2.15
CA LYS A 109 -3.56 18.45 -1.43
C LYS A 109 -3.03 17.06 -1.84
N VAL A 110 -3.90 16.05 -1.89
CA VAL A 110 -3.53 14.69 -2.29
C VAL A 110 -2.96 14.64 -3.71
N ASN A 111 -3.62 15.31 -4.67
CA ASN A 111 -3.15 15.33 -6.06
C ASN A 111 -1.81 16.06 -6.18
N LEU A 112 -1.65 17.21 -5.51
CA LEU A 112 -0.37 17.93 -5.47
C LEU A 112 0.73 17.05 -4.89
N LYS A 113 0.43 16.36 -3.79
CA LYS A 113 1.37 15.46 -3.12
C LYS A 113 1.79 14.31 -4.00
N MET A 114 0.83 13.66 -4.65
CA MET A 114 1.08 12.56 -5.57
C MET A 114 1.98 12.98 -6.73
N MET A 115 1.70 14.12 -7.36
CA MET A 115 2.49 14.61 -8.50
C MET A 115 3.89 15.05 -8.08
N GLU A 116 4.02 15.67 -6.92
CA GLU A 116 5.33 16.00 -6.34
C GLU A 116 6.15 14.74 -6.07
N SER A 117 5.57 13.74 -5.40
CA SER A 117 6.24 12.46 -5.11
C SER A 117 6.73 11.77 -6.38
N LEU A 118 5.88 11.67 -7.41
CA LEU A 118 6.25 11.11 -8.71
C LEU A 118 7.38 11.93 -9.38
N SER A 119 7.31 13.26 -9.30
CA SER A 119 8.36 14.12 -9.85
C SER A 119 9.69 13.96 -9.13
N VAL A 120 9.70 13.82 -7.80
CA VAL A 120 10.91 13.59 -7.00
C VAL A 120 11.54 12.25 -7.37
N ILE A 121 10.73 11.19 -7.52
CA ILE A 121 11.22 9.88 -7.97
C ILE A 121 11.94 10.02 -9.31
N ASN A 122 11.29 10.64 -10.30
CA ASN A 122 11.88 10.82 -11.63
C ASN A 122 13.17 11.65 -11.62
N ARG A 123 13.18 12.78 -10.91
CA ARG A 123 14.38 13.64 -10.81
C ARG A 123 15.53 12.90 -10.12
N SER A 124 15.23 12.15 -9.06
CA SER A 124 16.24 11.36 -8.35
C SER A 124 16.89 10.29 -9.22
N VAL A 125 16.15 9.72 -10.17
CA VAL A 125 16.68 8.75 -11.14
C VAL A 125 17.46 9.45 -12.24
N ALA A 126 16.92 10.53 -12.81
CA ALA A 126 17.55 11.29 -13.89
C ALA A 126 18.88 11.91 -13.47
N ASP A 127 18.95 12.43 -12.24
CA ASP A 127 20.12 13.13 -11.70
C ASP A 127 21.03 12.21 -10.87
N ASP A 128 20.69 10.91 -10.73
CA ASP A 128 21.31 9.94 -9.82
C ASP A 128 21.57 10.52 -8.41
N SER A 129 20.54 11.13 -7.83
CA SER A 129 20.63 11.88 -6.58
C SER A 129 20.00 11.13 -5.39
N ASN A 130 20.26 11.61 -4.17
CA ASN A 130 19.64 11.10 -2.94
C ASN A 130 18.32 11.81 -2.60
N GLU A 131 17.77 12.63 -3.50
CA GLU A 131 16.57 13.44 -3.21
C GLU A 131 15.39 12.56 -2.77
N LEU A 132 15.19 11.40 -3.40
CA LEU A 132 14.16 10.44 -2.99
C LEU A 132 14.41 9.85 -1.60
N ASP A 133 15.67 9.55 -1.24
CA ASP A 133 16.01 9.06 0.10
C ASP A 133 15.68 10.10 1.17
N ASP A 134 16.06 11.36 0.94
CA ASP A 134 15.77 12.47 1.86
C ASP A 134 14.26 12.70 1.98
N PHE A 135 13.53 12.67 0.85
CA PHE A 135 12.08 12.83 0.82
C PHE A 135 11.34 11.73 1.60
N VAL A 136 11.81 10.48 1.52
CA VAL A 136 11.27 9.38 2.33
C VAL A 136 11.67 9.53 3.81
N GLY A 137 12.93 9.84 4.08
CA GLY A 137 13.46 9.97 5.45
C GLY A 137 12.80 11.09 6.26
N GLU A 138 12.40 12.17 5.60
CA GLU A 138 11.61 13.27 6.17
C GLU A 138 10.13 12.93 6.34
N GLY A 139 9.69 11.73 5.94
CA GLY A 139 8.29 11.31 5.98
C GLY A 139 7.41 12.03 4.98
N LYS A 140 8.00 12.68 3.95
CA LYS A 140 7.26 13.36 2.89
C LYS A 140 6.68 12.36 1.90
N VAL A 141 7.21 11.16 1.73
CA VAL A 141 6.54 10.10 0.99
C VAL A 141 6.74 8.78 1.71
N SER A 142 5.70 7.95 1.76
CA SER A 142 5.81 6.65 2.42
C SER A 142 6.37 5.59 1.50
N VAL A 143 6.96 4.56 2.11
CA VAL A 143 7.29 3.29 1.43
C VAL A 143 6.04 2.66 0.79
N ASN A 144 4.84 2.87 1.36
CA ASN A 144 3.60 2.36 0.79
C ASN A 144 3.27 3.02 -0.55
N PHE A 145 3.53 4.32 -0.69
CA PHE A 145 3.40 5.00 -1.98
C PHE A 145 4.39 4.45 -2.99
N LEU A 146 5.66 4.27 -2.59
CA LEU A 146 6.70 3.65 -3.41
C LEU A 146 6.30 2.25 -3.91
N ASP A 147 5.86 1.37 -3.01
CA ASP A 147 5.35 0.04 -3.34
C ASP A 147 4.19 0.10 -4.35
N SER A 148 3.28 1.06 -4.19
CA SER A 148 2.15 1.23 -5.11
C SER A 148 2.60 1.54 -6.54
N ILE A 149 3.68 2.33 -6.69
CA ILE A 149 4.23 2.68 -7.99
C ILE A 149 4.95 1.48 -8.61
N THR A 150 5.76 0.74 -7.84
CA THR A 150 6.39 -0.49 -8.33
C THR A 150 5.34 -1.50 -8.79
N ASN A 151 4.26 -1.66 -8.03
CA ASN A 151 3.17 -2.57 -8.39
C ASN A 151 2.50 -2.19 -9.72
N ILE A 152 2.41 -0.90 -10.09
CA ILE A 152 1.77 -0.51 -11.36
C ILE A 152 2.66 -0.86 -12.54
N ILE A 153 3.97 -0.69 -12.38
CA ILE A 153 4.97 -1.00 -13.40
C ILE A 153 5.09 -2.51 -13.59
N SER A 154 4.99 -3.30 -12.51
CA SER A 154 5.06 -4.77 -12.59
C SER A 154 3.89 -5.42 -13.34
N VAL A 155 2.79 -4.71 -13.60
CA VAL A 155 1.69 -5.25 -14.43
C VAL A 155 2.15 -5.48 -15.87
N ASN A 156 2.96 -4.56 -16.40
CA ASN A 156 3.62 -4.67 -17.70
C ASN A 156 4.88 -3.81 -17.70
N GLU A 157 6.05 -4.44 -17.61
CA GLU A 157 7.33 -3.73 -17.55
C GLU A 157 7.68 -2.95 -18.82
N ALA A 158 7.06 -3.29 -19.96
CA ALA A 158 7.20 -2.55 -21.20
C ALA A 158 6.24 -1.35 -21.31
N ALA A 159 5.30 -1.20 -20.37
CA ALA A 159 4.35 -0.10 -20.39
C ALA A 159 4.95 1.18 -19.83
N ARG A 160 4.51 2.29 -20.40
CA ARG A 160 4.77 3.64 -19.90
C ARG A 160 3.45 4.32 -19.55
N PHE A 161 3.47 5.10 -18.48
CA PHE A 161 2.33 5.86 -17.99
C PHE A 161 2.61 7.35 -18.13
N ASP A 162 1.74 8.06 -18.84
CA ASP A 162 1.71 9.53 -18.77
C ASP A 162 0.56 9.92 -17.81
N ILE A 163 0.91 10.51 -16.67
CA ILE A 163 -0.01 10.88 -15.59
C ILE A 163 -0.18 12.39 -15.58
N ASN A 164 -1.39 12.85 -15.85
CA ASN A 164 -1.72 14.27 -15.93
C ASN A 164 -2.83 14.67 -14.95
N VAL A 165 -2.68 15.83 -14.29
CA VAL A 165 -3.74 16.42 -13.47
C VAL A 165 -4.39 17.56 -14.24
N VAL A 166 -5.68 17.39 -14.57
CA VAL A 166 -6.50 18.49 -15.04
C VAL A 166 -7.14 19.18 -13.85
N ARG A 167 -6.86 20.48 -13.75
CA ARG A 167 -7.16 21.33 -12.59
C ARG A 167 -8.56 21.91 -12.70
N SER A 168 -9.36 21.83 -11.65
CA SER A 168 -10.56 22.69 -11.55
C SER A 168 -10.14 24.16 -11.46
N LYS A 169 -10.84 25.02 -12.22
CA LYS A 169 -10.65 26.48 -12.20
C LYS A 169 -11.24 27.15 -10.95
N ASN A 170 -12.08 26.44 -10.22
CA ASN A 170 -12.84 26.97 -9.08
C ASN A 170 -12.04 26.94 -7.76
N VAL A 171 -10.80 26.45 -7.78
CA VAL A 171 -9.93 26.34 -6.61
C VAL A 171 -8.52 26.76 -7.00
N PRO A 172 -7.83 27.62 -6.22
CA PRO A 172 -6.45 28.03 -6.48
C PRO A 172 -5.50 26.84 -6.66
N PHE A 173 -4.62 26.93 -7.64
CA PHE A 173 -3.60 25.92 -7.91
C PHE A 173 -2.21 26.58 -7.87
N PRO A 174 -1.25 26.06 -7.08
CA PRO A 174 0.08 26.66 -6.99
C PRO A 174 0.76 26.79 -8.35
N ASN A 175 1.33 27.96 -8.65
CA ASN A 175 1.87 28.27 -9.99
C ASN A 175 2.95 27.28 -10.46
N ASN A 176 3.78 26.78 -9.53
CA ASN A 176 4.90 25.90 -9.83
C ASN A 176 4.59 24.40 -9.60
N ALA A 177 3.34 24.05 -9.32
CA ALA A 177 3.01 22.66 -9.02
C ALA A 177 3.01 21.78 -10.28
N VAL A 178 3.61 20.60 -10.13
CA VAL A 178 3.74 19.60 -11.18
C VAL A 178 2.35 19.15 -11.64
N SER A 179 2.12 19.16 -12.95
CA SER A 179 0.83 18.76 -13.55
C SER A 179 0.94 17.57 -14.50
N ASN A 180 2.16 17.17 -14.87
CA ASN A 180 2.40 16.04 -15.74
C ASN A 180 3.67 15.31 -15.30
N VAL A 181 3.58 13.99 -15.15
CA VAL A 181 4.72 13.11 -14.87
C VAL A 181 4.60 11.85 -15.71
N GLN A 182 5.74 11.38 -16.19
CA GLN A 182 5.87 10.14 -16.93
C GLN A 182 6.48 9.07 -16.04
N VAL A 183 5.91 7.88 -16.01
CA VAL A 183 6.41 6.76 -15.21
C VAL A 183 6.66 5.58 -16.14
N ASP A 184 7.85 5.01 -16.07
CA ASP A 184 8.23 3.80 -16.79
C ASP A 184 9.16 2.93 -15.95
N HIS A 185 9.62 1.80 -16.50
CA HIS A 185 10.40 0.82 -15.76
C HIS A 185 11.75 1.32 -15.24
N ILE A 186 12.33 2.40 -15.77
CA ILE A 186 13.66 2.87 -15.37
C ILE A 186 13.73 3.25 -13.88
N ILE A 187 12.61 3.68 -13.29
CA ILE A 187 12.57 4.14 -11.89
C ILE A 187 12.48 2.98 -10.88
N ASN A 188 12.13 1.77 -11.32
CA ASN A 188 11.81 0.64 -10.43
C ASN A 188 12.94 0.29 -9.47
N GLN A 189 14.18 0.27 -9.97
CA GLN A 189 15.34 -0.11 -9.17
C GLN A 189 15.54 0.88 -8.00
N LYS A 190 15.54 2.19 -8.31
CA LYS A 190 15.70 3.25 -7.31
C LYS A 190 14.58 3.21 -6.26
N ILE A 191 13.33 3.07 -6.70
CA ILE A 191 12.18 2.94 -5.79
C ILE A 191 12.37 1.74 -4.86
N THR A 192 12.70 0.58 -5.42
CA THR A 192 12.86 -0.68 -4.65
C THR A 192 13.97 -0.56 -3.61
N ASP A 193 15.11 0.03 -3.99
CA ASP A 193 16.25 0.19 -3.11
C ASP A 193 15.92 1.13 -1.93
N VAL A 194 15.27 2.26 -2.20
CA VAL A 194 14.83 3.20 -1.15
C VAL A 194 13.77 2.56 -0.26
N ALA A 195 12.75 1.93 -0.86
CA ALA A 195 11.68 1.26 -0.12
C ALA A 195 12.23 0.20 0.85
N ASN A 196 13.21 -0.60 0.42
CA ASN A 196 13.84 -1.62 1.26
C ASN A 196 14.63 -1.03 2.44
N ARG A 197 15.32 0.12 2.25
CA ARG A 197 16.05 0.79 3.33
C ARG A 197 15.13 1.29 4.44
N TYR A 198 14.00 1.87 4.06
CA TYR A 198 13.09 2.54 5.00
C TYR A 198 11.97 1.64 5.51
N ARG A 199 11.80 0.44 4.95
CA ARG A 199 10.85 -0.54 5.46
C ARG A 199 11.22 -0.90 6.90
N PRO A 200 10.27 -0.81 7.86
CA PRO A 200 10.51 -1.29 9.21
C PRO A 200 10.90 -2.76 9.16
N HIS A 201 12.11 -3.07 9.61
CA HIS A 201 12.51 -4.45 9.82
C HIS A 201 11.90 -4.87 11.15
N GLU A 202 10.90 -5.76 11.12
CA GLU A 202 10.46 -6.39 12.37
C GLU A 202 11.69 -7.01 13.03
N PRO A 203 11.90 -6.79 14.34
CA PRO A 203 13.05 -7.33 15.02
C PRO A 203 13.09 -8.84 14.83
N GLN A 204 14.17 -9.33 14.22
CA GLN A 204 14.39 -10.75 13.99
C GLN A 204 15.15 -11.36 15.17
N ASN A 205 14.90 -12.64 15.43
CA ASN A 205 15.54 -13.41 16.49
C ASN A 205 15.31 -12.83 17.90
N VAL A 206 14.16 -12.21 18.13
CA VAL A 206 13.77 -11.71 19.46
C VAL A 206 12.73 -12.62 20.09
N MET A 207 12.78 -12.71 21.42
CA MET A 207 11.71 -13.36 22.17
C MET A 207 10.43 -12.55 22.04
N LYS A 208 9.38 -13.14 21.45
CA LYS A 208 8.07 -12.51 21.29
C LYS A 208 7.02 -13.36 21.97
N THR A 209 6.11 -12.71 22.71
CA THR A 209 4.91 -13.33 23.27
C THR A 209 3.71 -12.90 22.44
N VAL A 210 2.88 -13.86 22.02
CA VAL A 210 1.70 -13.64 21.20
C VAL A 210 0.50 -14.36 21.82
N TYR A 211 -0.67 -13.74 21.79
CA TYR A 211 -1.93 -14.34 22.21
C TYR A 211 -2.82 -14.57 21.01
N GLY A 212 -3.47 -15.72 20.91
CA GLY A 212 -4.36 -15.97 19.78
C GLY A 212 -5.11 -17.28 19.89
N LYS A 213 -5.84 -17.62 18.83
CA LYS A 213 -6.54 -18.90 18.71
C LYS A 213 -5.86 -19.78 17.66
N ILE A 214 -5.91 -21.08 17.86
CA ILE A 214 -5.35 -22.06 16.93
C ILE A 214 -6.37 -22.24 15.79
N GLU A 215 -5.97 -21.90 14.57
CA GLU A 215 -6.79 -22.10 13.36
C GLU A 215 -6.51 -23.46 12.72
N ASN A 216 -5.26 -23.92 12.79
CA ASN A 216 -4.86 -25.20 12.24
C ASN A 216 -3.68 -25.78 13.03
N MET A 217 -3.57 -27.11 13.05
CA MET A 217 -2.40 -27.83 13.55
C MET A 217 -1.99 -28.91 12.55
N SER A 218 -0.69 -29.06 12.34
CA SER A 218 -0.11 -30.07 11.45
C SER A 218 1.18 -30.62 12.04
N GLY A 219 1.45 -31.90 11.81
CA GLY A 219 2.72 -32.54 12.13
C GLY A 219 3.17 -33.43 10.99
N ASN A 220 4.34 -34.06 11.12
CA ASN A 220 4.82 -35.04 10.14
C ASN A 220 3.76 -36.13 9.91
N ALA A 221 3.58 -36.56 8.66
CA ALA A 221 2.65 -37.61 8.29
C ALA A 221 3.03 -38.95 8.94
N ASN A 222 4.34 -39.22 9.07
CA ASN A 222 4.83 -40.38 9.80
C ASN A 222 4.82 -40.09 11.31
N PRO A 223 4.07 -40.85 12.14
CA PRO A 223 4.04 -40.65 13.59
C PRO A 223 5.41 -40.80 14.26
N GLU A 224 6.29 -41.65 13.72
CA GLU A 224 7.62 -41.90 14.27
C GLU A 224 8.57 -40.70 14.09
N ASP A 225 8.32 -39.86 13.09
CA ASP A 225 9.13 -38.67 12.76
C ASP A 225 8.47 -37.36 13.24
N ARG A 226 7.48 -37.46 14.15
CA ARG A 226 6.67 -36.32 14.60
C ARG A 226 7.23 -35.71 15.89
N ASP A 227 8.50 -35.31 15.86
CA ASP A 227 9.15 -34.61 16.97
C ASP A 227 8.62 -33.17 17.13
N MET A 228 8.22 -32.57 16.01
CA MET A 228 7.74 -31.19 15.95
C MET A 228 6.28 -31.11 15.52
N LEU A 229 5.56 -30.18 16.13
CA LEU A 229 4.19 -29.80 15.86
C LEU A 229 4.19 -28.37 15.33
N THR A 230 3.56 -28.15 14.18
CA THR A 230 3.35 -26.82 13.62
C THR A 230 1.92 -26.41 13.85
N ILE A 231 1.69 -25.23 14.43
CA ILE A 231 0.37 -24.64 14.54
C ILE A 231 0.29 -23.33 13.78
N LYS A 232 -0.88 -23.04 13.22
CA LYS A 232 -1.21 -21.74 12.64
C LYS A 232 -2.10 -21.00 13.62
N LEU A 233 -1.54 -19.95 14.21
CA LEU A 233 -2.20 -19.09 15.17
C LEU A 233 -2.83 -17.90 14.44
N VAL A 234 -4.06 -17.55 14.79
CA VAL A 234 -4.70 -16.29 14.43
C VAL A 234 -4.61 -15.37 15.64
N THR A 235 -3.95 -14.23 15.46
CA THR A 235 -3.84 -13.15 16.44
C THR A 235 -4.42 -11.87 15.86
N ILE A 236 -4.71 -10.91 16.73
CA ILE A 236 -4.94 -9.53 16.33
C ILE A 236 -3.59 -8.81 16.44
N GLY A 237 -3.14 -8.19 15.35
CA GLY A 237 -1.93 -7.37 15.31
C GLY A 237 -2.13 -6.00 15.97
N ASP A 238 -1.04 -5.25 16.14
CA ASP A 238 -1.08 -3.88 16.69
C ASP A 238 -1.92 -2.90 15.82
N ASP A 239 -2.15 -3.28 14.56
CA ASP A 239 -3.01 -2.61 13.57
C ASP A 239 -4.49 -3.02 13.68
N ASN A 240 -4.85 -3.81 14.69
CA ASN A 240 -6.18 -4.36 14.92
C ASN A 240 -6.68 -5.29 13.78
N GLU A 241 -5.77 -5.78 12.95
CA GLU A 241 -6.07 -6.76 11.90
C GLU A 241 -5.72 -8.19 12.29
N LYS A 242 -6.39 -9.15 11.63
CA LYS A 242 -6.09 -10.56 11.78
C LYS A 242 -4.75 -10.87 11.13
N GLN A 243 -3.81 -11.34 11.93
CA GLN A 243 -2.52 -11.83 11.47
C GLN A 243 -2.40 -13.32 11.71
N HIS A 244 -1.71 -14.01 10.80
CA HIS A 244 -1.41 -15.43 10.92
C HIS A 244 0.05 -15.63 11.29
N ILE A 245 0.29 -16.33 12.39
CA ILE A 245 1.63 -16.68 12.87
C ILE A 245 1.79 -18.19 12.85
N VAL A 246 2.88 -18.66 12.26
CA VAL A 246 3.25 -20.08 12.30
C VAL A 246 4.09 -20.30 13.55
N VAL A 247 3.75 -21.29 14.36
CA VAL A 247 4.51 -21.63 15.57
C VAL A 247 4.97 -23.06 15.47
N ILE A 248 6.26 -23.28 15.69
CA ILE A 248 6.89 -24.60 15.73
C ILE A 248 7.15 -24.96 17.20
N LEU A 249 6.58 -26.09 17.62
CA LEU A 249 6.57 -26.56 19.00
C LEU A 249 7.09 -27.99 19.07
N ASN A 250 7.73 -28.36 20.17
CA ASN A 250 7.99 -29.76 20.46
C ASN A 250 6.67 -30.53 20.64
N ASN A 251 6.47 -31.59 19.86
CA ASN A 251 5.22 -32.35 19.84
C ASN A 251 4.95 -33.03 21.19
N ALA A 252 5.93 -33.82 21.67
CA ALA A 252 5.79 -34.60 22.91
C ALA A 252 5.44 -33.74 24.12
N ARG A 253 5.95 -32.51 24.18
CA ARG A 253 5.72 -31.59 25.29
C ARG A 253 4.39 -30.84 25.23
N TYR A 254 3.94 -30.46 24.03
CA TYR A 254 2.84 -29.48 23.89
C TYR A 254 1.60 -30.01 23.18
N TYR A 255 1.61 -31.23 22.64
CA TYR A 255 0.46 -31.78 21.91
C TYR A 255 -0.85 -31.73 22.70
N GLY A 256 -0.83 -32.13 23.98
CA GLY A 256 -2.05 -32.11 24.82
C GLY A 256 -2.64 -30.71 25.00
N VAL A 257 -1.79 -29.70 25.21
CA VAL A 257 -2.22 -28.30 25.36
C VAL A 257 -2.78 -27.76 24.04
N VAL A 258 -2.14 -28.09 22.92
CA VAL A 258 -2.58 -27.69 21.58
C VAL A 258 -3.92 -28.33 21.22
N SER A 259 -4.08 -29.64 21.48
CA SER A 259 -5.34 -30.36 21.19
C SER A 259 -6.50 -29.77 21.99
N ASP A 260 -6.33 -29.61 23.31
CA ASP A 260 -7.36 -29.05 24.18
C ASP A 260 -7.72 -27.61 23.78
N ALA A 261 -6.74 -26.78 23.45
CA ALA A 261 -6.99 -25.41 23.03
C ALA A 261 -7.70 -25.32 21.66
N PHE A 262 -7.32 -26.17 20.71
CA PHE A 262 -7.95 -26.20 19.39
C PHE A 262 -9.38 -26.72 19.44
N GLU A 263 -9.63 -27.84 20.12
CA GLU A 263 -10.94 -28.47 20.23
C GLU A 263 -11.96 -27.55 20.93
N HIS A 264 -11.52 -26.83 21.96
CA HIS A 264 -12.39 -25.93 22.73
C HIS A 264 -12.31 -24.46 22.28
N GLY A 265 -11.53 -24.15 21.24
CA GLY A 265 -11.37 -22.79 20.72
C GLY A 265 -10.83 -21.77 21.75
N ARG A 266 -9.98 -22.23 22.68
CA ARG A 266 -9.40 -21.43 23.76
C ARG A 266 -8.33 -20.49 23.23
N ILE A 267 -8.13 -19.38 23.94
CA ILE A 267 -7.03 -18.46 23.67
C ILE A 267 -5.75 -19.07 24.26
N VAL A 268 -4.68 -19.05 23.49
CA VAL A 268 -3.36 -19.53 23.91
C VAL A 268 -2.36 -18.39 23.93
N ARG A 269 -1.44 -18.47 24.87
CA ARG A 269 -0.25 -17.64 24.94
C ARG A 269 0.93 -18.44 24.39
N VAL A 270 1.58 -17.92 23.36
CA VAL A 270 2.77 -18.50 22.75
C VAL A 270 3.96 -17.59 23.00
N CYS A 271 5.10 -18.15 23.40
CA CYS A 271 6.35 -17.41 23.56
C CYS A 271 7.50 -18.17 22.92
N GLY A 272 8.30 -17.50 22.09
CA GLY A 272 9.48 -18.10 21.44
C GLY A 272 10.24 -17.09 20.60
N ILE A 273 11.19 -17.59 19.81
CA ILE A 273 12.05 -16.78 18.95
C ILE A 273 11.28 -16.41 17.69
N TYR A 274 10.98 -15.13 17.54
CA TYR A 274 10.26 -14.61 16.38
C TYR A 274 11.21 -14.31 15.22
N LYS A 275 10.83 -14.80 14.04
CA LYS A 275 11.53 -14.58 12.77
C LYS A 275 10.49 -14.24 11.70
N THR A 276 10.85 -13.39 10.76
CA THR A 276 10.03 -13.11 9.59
C THR A 276 10.55 -13.89 8.39
N SER A 277 9.64 -14.55 7.66
CA SER A 277 9.91 -15.15 6.36
C SER A 277 8.91 -14.58 5.36
N GLY A 278 9.32 -13.55 4.62
CA GLY A 278 8.44 -12.75 3.78
C GLY A 278 7.35 -12.05 4.61
N ARG A 279 6.06 -12.25 4.25
CA ARG A 279 4.90 -11.71 5.00
C ARG A 279 4.45 -12.60 6.17
N LYS A 280 5.14 -13.70 6.47
CA LYS A 280 4.75 -14.64 7.53
C LYS A 280 5.66 -14.49 8.76
N GLY A 281 5.03 -14.25 9.91
CA GLY A 281 5.69 -14.37 11.21
C GLY A 281 5.82 -15.85 11.60
N ILE A 282 7.02 -16.24 12.02
CA ILE A 282 7.35 -17.58 12.50
C ILE A 282 7.85 -17.46 13.94
N ILE A 283 7.28 -18.24 14.85
CA ILE A 283 7.82 -18.44 16.19
C ILE A 283 8.48 -19.82 16.22
N ASP A 284 9.78 -19.82 16.42
CA ASP A 284 10.63 -21.00 16.56
C ASP A 284 10.99 -21.22 18.04
N ASP A 285 11.36 -22.44 18.40
CA ASP A 285 11.59 -22.87 19.79
C ASP A 285 10.48 -22.40 20.75
N GLY A 286 9.23 -22.57 20.30
CA GLY A 286 8.07 -22.02 20.97
C GLY A 286 7.69 -22.78 22.25
N THR A 287 7.11 -22.04 23.19
CA THR A 287 6.37 -22.54 24.33
C THR A 287 4.91 -22.10 24.21
N ILE A 288 3.97 -22.93 24.65
CA ILE A 288 2.53 -22.64 24.59
C ILE A 288 1.86 -22.98 25.91
N THR A 289 0.96 -22.10 26.34
CA THR A 289 0.05 -22.32 27.46
C THR A 289 -1.34 -21.81 27.10
N ILE A 290 -2.38 -22.35 27.74
CA ILE A 290 -3.71 -21.74 27.67
C ILE A 290 -3.64 -20.40 28.41
N ALA A 291 -4.17 -19.35 27.80
CA ALA A 291 -4.30 -18.05 28.46
C ALA A 291 -5.49 -18.10 29.43
N GLU A 292 -5.31 -17.52 30.62
CA GLU A 292 -6.39 -17.31 31.59
C GLU A 292 -7.46 -16.35 31.06
#